data_AF-A0A0P9U6X7-F1
#
_entry.id   AF-A0A0P9U6X7-F1
#
_cell.length_a   1.000
_cell.length_b   1.000
_cell.length_c   1.000
_cell.angle_alpha   90.00
_cell.angle_beta   90.00
_cell.angle_gamma   90.00
#
_symmetry.space_group_name_H-M   'P 1'
#
loop_
_entity.id
_entity.type
_entity.pdbx_description
1 polymer ?
#
loop_
_entity_poly.entity_id
_entity_poly.type
_entity_poly.pdbx_seq_one_letter_code
_entity_poly.pdbx_strand_id
1 'polypeptide(L)'
;HQQLYRFRGAVDALNSPAMGDAEKHFLTQSFRFGPAVAYVANVILSFKGEKIPLQGLGQPTLVKRALPDDLPHRTYLHRTVSGVIENALRLVNQDHRMQWIGGIDSYSLRDLEDLFYFSRH
;
A
#
# COMPACT_ATOMS: atom_id res chain seq x y z
N HIS A 1 6.30 -2.85 -12.67
CA HIS A 1 6.26 -1.80 -11.61
C HIS A 1 5.86 -2.29 -10.21
N GLN A 2 5.04 -3.34 -10.06
CA GLN A 2 4.43 -3.76 -8.78
C GLN A 2 5.18 -4.91 -8.07
N GLN A 3 6.46 -5.10 -8.35
CA GLN A 3 7.25 -6.16 -7.72
C GLN A 3 7.76 -5.70 -6.34
N LEU A 4 7.08 -6.14 -5.28
CA LEU A 4 7.35 -5.70 -3.91
C LEU A 4 8.23 -6.67 -3.09
N TYR A 5 8.43 -7.91 -3.55
CA TYR A 5 9.07 -8.99 -2.78
C TYR A 5 10.50 -9.33 -3.18
N ARG A 6 11.24 -8.40 -3.83
CA ARG A 6 12.64 -8.66 -4.24
C ARG A 6 13.55 -9.05 -3.07
N PHE A 7 13.32 -8.49 -1.88
CA PHE A 7 14.07 -8.83 -0.66
C PHE A 7 13.89 -10.30 -0.21
N ARG A 8 12.86 -10.98 -0.71
CA ARG A 8 12.64 -12.43 -0.51
C ARG A 8 13.11 -13.27 -1.71
N GLY A 9 13.90 -12.69 -2.62
CA GLY A 9 14.41 -13.38 -3.80
C GLY A 9 13.44 -13.42 -4.99
N ALA A 10 12.32 -12.67 -4.97
CA ALA A 10 11.42 -12.65 -6.12
C ALA A 10 12.11 -12.03 -7.35
N VAL A 11 12.03 -12.71 -8.50
CA VAL A 11 12.61 -12.29 -9.78
C VAL A 11 11.53 -11.75 -10.72
N ASP A 12 11.88 -10.82 -11.60
CA ASP A 12 10.96 -10.30 -12.63
C ASP A 12 10.90 -11.26 -13.83
N ALA A 13 9.98 -12.22 -13.80
CA ALA A 13 9.83 -13.22 -14.85
C ALA A 13 9.47 -12.62 -16.22
N LEU A 14 8.79 -11.48 -16.23
CA LEU A 14 8.37 -10.79 -17.46
C LEU A 14 9.53 -10.08 -18.17
N ASN A 15 10.66 -9.89 -17.49
CA ASN A 15 11.88 -9.33 -18.06
C ASN A 15 12.94 -10.41 -18.39
N SER A 16 12.53 -11.68 -18.50
CA SER A 16 13.44 -12.77 -18.84
C SER A 16 13.79 -12.78 -20.34
N PRO A 17 14.98 -13.27 -20.74
CA PRO A 17 15.36 -13.37 -22.15
C PRO A 17 14.40 -14.20 -23.00
N ALA A 18 13.75 -15.20 -22.39
CA ALA A 18 12.74 -16.04 -23.03
C ALA A 18 11.51 -15.26 -23.52
N MET A 19 11.29 -14.05 -23.02
CA MET A 19 10.20 -13.15 -23.42
C MET A 19 10.64 -12.10 -24.45
N GLY A 20 11.87 -12.21 -24.99
CA GLY A 20 12.45 -11.21 -25.90
C GLY A 20 11.63 -10.95 -27.16
N ASP A 21 11.10 -12.02 -27.76
CA ASP A 21 10.32 -11.96 -29.01
C ASP A 21 8.80 -11.90 -28.78
N ALA A 22 8.35 -11.85 -27.52
CA ALA A 22 6.93 -11.82 -27.21
C ALA A 22 6.32 -10.44 -27.52
N GLU A 23 5.10 -10.43 -28.05
CA GLU A 23 4.34 -9.20 -28.24
C GLU A 23 3.99 -8.56 -26.88
N LYS A 24 4.11 -7.24 -26.79
CA LYS A 24 3.86 -6.47 -25.57
C LYS A 24 2.56 -5.69 -25.70
N HIS A 25 1.60 -6.01 -24.83
CA HIS A 25 0.34 -5.29 -24.69
C HIS A 25 0.29 -4.56 -23.36
N PHE A 26 -0.15 -3.30 -23.38
CA PHE A 26 -0.20 -2.46 -22.18
C PHE A 26 -1.65 -2.24 -21.72
N LEU A 27 -1.99 -2.79 -20.56
CA LEU A 27 -3.28 -2.54 -19.90
C LEU A 27 -3.15 -1.29 -19.03
N THR A 28 -3.27 -0.12 -19.66
CA THR A 28 -3.10 1.18 -19.00
C THR A 28 -4.38 1.71 -18.37
N GLN A 29 -5.53 1.18 -18.78
CA GLN A 29 -6.85 1.62 -18.35
C GLN A 29 -7.30 0.87 -17.08
N SER A 30 -7.53 1.60 -16.00
CA SER A 30 -7.96 1.07 -14.70
C SER A 30 -9.37 1.55 -14.36
N PHE A 31 -10.28 0.59 -14.12
CA PHE A 31 -11.65 0.88 -13.67
C PHE A 31 -11.76 1.00 -12.14
N ARG A 32 -10.67 0.79 -11.40
CA ARG A 32 -10.67 0.79 -9.92
C ARG A 32 -10.63 2.18 -9.31
N PHE A 33 -10.13 3.16 -10.05
CA PHE A 33 -9.93 4.52 -9.55
C PHE A 33 -10.10 5.54 -10.68
N GLY A 34 -10.45 6.76 -10.30
CA GLY A 34 -10.64 7.87 -11.21
C GLY A 34 -9.36 8.64 -11.53
N PRO A 35 -9.47 9.72 -12.33
CA PRO A 35 -8.33 10.46 -12.87
C PRO A 35 -7.36 11.03 -11.83
N ALA A 36 -7.86 11.49 -10.66
CA ALA A 36 -6.99 12.11 -9.65
C ALA A 36 -5.97 11.13 -9.05
N VAL A 37 -6.38 9.90 -8.75
CA VAL A 37 -5.46 8.84 -8.28
C VAL A 37 -4.51 8.42 -9.40
N ALA A 38 -5.00 8.31 -10.64
CA ALA A 38 -4.17 8.01 -11.80
C ALA A 38 -3.05 9.05 -12.00
N TYR A 39 -3.37 10.32 -11.85
CA TYR A 39 -2.41 11.42 -11.94
C TYR A 39 -1.28 11.28 -10.93
N VAL A 40 -1.60 11.12 -9.64
CA VAL A 40 -0.58 10.97 -8.59
C VAL A 40 0.24 9.69 -8.78
N ALA A 41 -0.40 8.58 -9.18
CA ALA A 41 0.31 7.34 -9.50
C ALA A 41 1.30 7.53 -10.65
N ASN A 42 0.93 8.23 -11.72
CA ASN A 42 1.82 8.51 -12.85
C ASN A 42 3.00 9.41 -12.46
N VAL A 43 2.80 10.39 -11.57
CA VAL A 43 3.91 11.19 -11.02
C VAL A 43 4.89 10.31 -10.25
N ILE A 44 4.40 9.39 -9.41
CA ILE A 44 5.27 8.45 -8.68
C ILE A 44 6.00 7.50 -9.65
N LEU A 45 5.29 7.02 -10.68
CA LEU A 45 5.85 6.10 -11.68
C LEU A 45 6.87 6.76 -12.60
N SER A 46 6.76 8.06 -12.86
CA SER A 46 7.73 8.79 -13.69
C SER A 46 9.13 8.82 -13.04
N PHE A 47 9.20 8.89 -11.70
CA PHE A 47 10.46 8.73 -10.97
C PHE A 47 11.09 7.34 -11.15
N LYS A 48 10.32 6.34 -11.59
CA LYS A 48 10.80 5.00 -11.95
C LYS A 48 11.07 4.84 -13.45
N GLY A 49 10.99 5.92 -14.23
CA GLY A 49 11.21 5.92 -15.67
C GLY A 49 10.05 5.35 -16.49
N GLU A 50 8.86 5.18 -15.92
CA GLU A 50 7.66 4.80 -16.69
C GLU A 50 7.30 5.92 -17.67
N LYS A 51 7.04 5.53 -18.92
CA LYS A 51 6.70 6.44 -20.02
C LYS A 51 5.25 6.28 -20.48
N ILE A 52 4.63 5.15 -20.17
CA ILE A 52 3.27 4.81 -20.58
C ILE A 52 2.33 5.10 -19.39
N PRO A 53 1.53 6.18 -19.45
CA PRO A 53 0.73 6.60 -18.32
C PRO A 53 -0.48 5.68 -18.10
N LEU A 54 -0.83 5.49 -16.83
CA LEU A 54 -2.11 4.91 -16.42
C LEU A 54 -3.26 5.89 -16.66
N GLN A 55 -4.42 5.34 -17.03
CA GLN A 55 -5.68 6.06 -17.19
C GLN A 55 -6.67 5.57 -16.12
N GLY A 56 -7.18 6.48 -15.30
CA GLY A 56 -8.22 6.19 -14.32
C GLY A 56 -9.61 6.35 -14.94
N LEU A 57 -10.27 5.24 -15.25
CA LEU A 57 -11.62 5.15 -15.81
C LEU A 57 -12.69 4.80 -14.77
N GLY A 58 -12.30 4.63 -13.51
CA GLY A 58 -13.22 4.41 -12.41
C GLY A 58 -13.96 5.69 -11.99
N GLN A 59 -14.75 5.57 -10.93
CA GLN A 59 -15.47 6.71 -10.34
C GLN A 59 -14.51 7.85 -9.96
N PRO A 60 -14.94 9.12 -10.02
CA PRO A 60 -14.12 10.25 -9.60
C PRO A 60 -13.56 10.07 -8.20
N THR A 61 -12.24 10.04 -8.09
CA THR A 61 -11.51 9.93 -6.82
C THR A 61 -10.97 11.27 -6.37
N LEU A 62 -10.75 11.44 -5.07
CA LEU A 62 -10.09 12.61 -4.49
C LEU A 62 -8.76 12.21 -3.85
N VAL A 63 -7.71 13.01 -4.08
CA VAL A 63 -6.45 12.90 -3.35
C VAL A 63 -6.31 14.12 -2.46
N LYS A 64 -6.29 13.89 -1.14
CA LYS A 64 -6.28 14.95 -0.12
C LYS A 64 -5.19 14.68 0.90
N ARG A 65 -4.72 15.74 1.58
CA ARG A 65 -3.78 15.64 2.70
C ARG A 65 -4.42 15.04 3.95
N ALA A 66 -5.73 15.23 4.12
CA ALA A 66 -6.52 14.65 5.17
C ALA A 66 -7.83 14.13 4.59
N LEU A 67 -8.30 12.99 5.11
CA LEU A 67 -9.59 12.41 4.76
C LEU A 67 -10.68 13.05 5.63
N PRO A 68 -11.91 13.24 5.11
CA PRO A 68 -13.06 13.70 5.91
C PRO A 68 -13.27 12.83 7.14
N ASP A 69 -13.77 13.36 8.26
CA ASP A 69 -13.97 12.62 9.53
C ASP A 69 -15.15 11.64 9.50
N ASP A 70 -16.10 11.86 8.61
CA ASP A 70 -17.36 11.11 8.46
C ASP A 70 -17.29 9.94 7.46
N LEU A 71 -16.10 9.57 6.98
CA LEU A 71 -15.97 8.45 6.06
C LEU A 71 -16.42 7.12 6.72
N PRO A 72 -17.30 6.35 6.06
CA PRO A 72 -17.83 5.09 6.63
C PRO A 72 -16.75 4.01 6.75
N HIS A 73 -15.75 4.03 5.88
CA HIS A 73 -14.66 3.06 5.85
C HIS A 73 -13.33 3.74 5.58
N ARG A 74 -12.29 3.27 6.27
CA ARG A 74 -10.91 3.73 6.10
C ARG A 74 -9.96 2.55 6.11
N THR A 75 -8.87 2.70 5.38
CA THR A 75 -7.74 1.77 5.43
C THR A 75 -6.46 2.57 5.63
N TYR A 76 -5.73 2.22 6.68
CA TYR A 76 -4.44 2.81 6.99
C TYR A 76 -3.34 1.87 6.50
N LEU A 77 -2.40 2.39 5.71
CA LEU A 77 -1.27 1.65 5.18
C LEU A 77 0.02 2.26 5.74
N HIS A 78 0.86 1.43 6.34
CA HIS A 78 2.15 1.84 6.89
C HIS A 78 3.27 1.03 6.26
N ARG A 79 4.48 1.60 6.26
CA ARG A 79 5.66 0.91 5.73
C ARG A 79 6.13 -0.22 6.64
N THR A 80 5.88 -0.12 7.93
CA THR A 80 6.30 -1.07 8.97
C THR A 80 5.13 -1.43 9.88
N VAL A 81 5.26 -2.58 10.56
CA VAL A 81 4.33 -3.05 11.60
C VAL A 81 4.19 -2.03 12.73
N SER A 82 5.30 -1.47 13.23
CA SER A 82 5.29 -0.47 14.29
C SER A 82 4.41 0.75 13.94
N GLY A 83 4.46 1.22 12.69
CA GLY A 83 3.60 2.33 12.26
C GLY A 83 2.10 1.99 12.29
N VAL A 84 1.74 0.73 12.01
CA VAL A 84 0.34 0.28 12.16
C VAL A 84 -0.08 0.31 13.62
N ILE A 85 0.78 -0.17 14.53
CA ILE A 85 0.52 -0.24 15.96
C ILE A 85 0.40 1.17 16.56
N GLU A 86 1.34 2.07 16.27
CA GLU A 86 1.29 3.48 16.71
C GLU A 86 0.00 4.17 16.25
N ASN A 87 -0.41 3.96 15.00
CA ASN A 87 -1.65 4.52 14.50
C ASN A 87 -2.89 3.90 15.17
N ALA A 88 -2.89 2.59 15.42
CA ALA A 88 -3.98 1.93 16.14
C ALA A 88 -4.13 2.46 17.58
N LEU A 89 -3.02 2.65 18.30
CA LEU A 89 -3.00 3.25 19.65
C LEU A 89 -3.56 4.67 19.66
N ARG A 90 -3.31 5.47 18.62
CA ARG A 90 -3.88 6.81 18.50
C ARG A 90 -5.41 6.79 18.28
N LEU A 91 -5.90 5.79 17.56
CA LEU A 91 -7.31 5.67 17.18
C LEU A 91 -8.16 4.91 18.20
N VAL A 92 -7.55 4.13 19.10
CA VAL A 92 -8.29 3.33 20.10
C VAL A 92 -9.16 4.19 21.01
N ASN A 93 -8.73 5.43 21.28
CA ASN A 93 -9.48 6.39 22.11
C ASN A 93 -10.64 7.07 21.37
N GLN A 94 -10.89 6.73 20.10
CA GLN A 94 -11.92 7.34 19.26
C GLN A 94 -13.14 6.43 19.04
N ASP A 95 -13.28 5.36 19.83
CA ASP A 95 -14.39 4.39 19.80
C ASP A 95 -14.65 3.75 18.41
N HIS A 96 -13.59 3.66 17.60
CA HIS A 96 -13.64 3.08 16.27
C HIS A 96 -13.45 1.56 16.33
N ARG A 97 -14.31 0.81 15.62
CA ARG A 97 -14.10 -0.62 15.37
C ARG A 97 -12.97 -0.81 14.36
N MET A 98 -11.87 -1.44 14.79
CA MET A 98 -10.69 -1.68 13.97
C MET A 98 -10.59 -3.15 13.54
N GLN A 99 -10.12 -3.40 12.32
CA GLN A 99 -9.85 -4.74 11.79
C GLN A 99 -8.39 -4.82 11.32
N TRP A 100 -7.70 -5.89 11.72
CA TRP A 100 -6.31 -6.18 11.34
C TRP A 100 -6.26 -7.14 10.16
N ILE A 101 -5.67 -6.71 9.04
CA ILE A 101 -5.54 -7.56 7.85
C ILE A 101 -4.39 -8.55 8.06
N GLY A 102 -4.66 -9.85 7.95
CA GLY A 102 -3.68 -10.91 8.26
C GLY A 102 -3.69 -11.37 9.72
N GLY A 103 -4.63 -10.86 10.54
CA GLY A 103 -4.74 -11.19 11.96
C GLY A 103 -3.71 -10.46 12.81
N ILE A 104 -4.05 -10.20 14.08
CA ILE A 104 -3.22 -9.41 14.97
C ILE A 104 -1.88 -10.09 15.30
N ASP A 105 -1.85 -11.44 15.30
CA ASP A 105 -0.64 -12.23 15.53
C ASP A 105 0.46 -11.98 14.49
N SER A 106 0.10 -11.53 13.27
CA SER A 106 1.07 -11.22 12.22
C SER A 106 1.88 -9.94 12.47
N TYR A 107 1.52 -9.18 13.51
CA TYR A 107 2.14 -7.91 13.88
C TYR A 107 3.10 -8.04 15.07
N SER A 108 3.50 -9.26 15.46
CA SER A 108 4.54 -9.51 16.48
C SER A 108 4.35 -8.72 17.79
N LEU A 109 3.11 -8.53 18.24
CA LEU A 109 2.82 -7.75 19.45
C LEU A 109 3.46 -8.33 20.71
N ARG A 110 3.66 -9.65 20.75
CA ARG A 110 4.32 -10.33 21.88
C ARG A 110 5.76 -9.87 22.04
N ASP A 111 6.50 -9.73 20.94
CA ASP A 111 7.89 -9.24 20.98
C ASP A 111 7.96 -7.79 21.51
N LEU A 112 6.93 -6.99 21.23
CA LEU A 112 6.78 -5.63 21.74
C LEU A 112 6.44 -5.59 23.24
N GLU A 113 5.55 -6.48 23.70
CA GLU A 113 5.26 -6.64 25.12
C GLU A 113 6.51 -7.09 25.89
N ASP A 114 7.23 -8.08 25.36
CA ASP A 114 8.47 -8.57 25.96
C ASP A 114 9.54 -7.47 26.07
N LEU A 115 9.72 -6.66 25.02
CA LEU A 115 10.65 -5.52 25.04
C LEU A 115 10.24 -4.47 26.08
N PHE A 116 8.94 -4.19 26.20
CA PHE A 116 8.42 -3.25 27.19
C PHE A 116 8.69 -3.73 28.61
N TYR A 117 8.41 -5.00 28.91
CA TYR A 117 8.71 -5.59 30.22
C TYR A 117 10.21 -5.61 30.50
N PHE A 118 11.05 -5.91 29.50
CA PHE A 118 12.51 -5.89 29.65
C PHE A 118 13.06 -4.49 29.95
N SER A 119 12.51 -3.43 29.33
CA SER A 119 12.94 -2.04 29.57
C SER A 119 12.58 -1.48 30.96
N ARG A 120 11.77 -2.19 31.74
CA ARG A 120 11.36 -1.81 33.10
C ARG A 120 12.16 -2.53 34.19
N HIS A 121 13.12 -3.37 33.80
CA HIS A 121 14.17 -3.92 34.67
C HIS A 121 15.48 -3.20 34.42
#